data_AF-A0A7X1GHL3-F1
#
_entry.id   AF-A0A7X1GHL3-F1
#
_cell.length_a   1.000
_cell.length_b   1.000
_cell.length_c   1.000
_cell.angle_alpha   90.00
_cell.angle_beta   90.00
_cell.angle_gamma   90.00
#
_symmetry.space_group_name_H-M   'P 1'
#
loop_
_entity.id
_entity.type
_entity.pdbx_description
1 polymer ?
#
loop_
_entity_poly.entity_id
_entity_poly.type
_entity_poly.pdbx_seq_one_letter_code
_entity_poly.pdbx_strand_id
1 'polypeptide(L)'
;MFDRQWRQRSDPADSRLKDIPYWTTTEALVSDAIPERLAVIGSSVVAVELAQAFAQLGSRVTILARNSLFFREDPAIGATLTKVFSAEGIEVMEHTLASQVTHTNGEFVLITNHGETRTDKLLVATGRSPNTRTLVLDAAGVATNEQRAIIIDQGMRTSRPHIYAAGD
;
A
#
# COMPACT_ATOMS: atom_id res chain seq x y z
N MET A 1 -15.73 16.20 19.46
CA MET A 1 -14.99 15.02 19.94
C MET A 1 -15.07 13.97 18.84
N PHE A 2 -14.32 14.16 17.76
CA PHE A 2 -14.40 13.31 16.56
C PHE A 2 -13.34 12.22 16.62
N ASP A 3 -13.78 11.02 16.28
CA ASP A 3 -13.17 9.73 16.57
C ASP A 3 -11.81 9.51 15.87
N ARG A 4 -10.85 8.94 16.61
CA ARG A 4 -9.45 8.70 16.22
C ARG A 4 -9.27 7.38 15.46
N GLN A 5 -10.27 6.89 14.73
CA GLN A 5 -10.21 5.59 14.05
C GLN A 5 -9.57 5.61 12.64
N TRP A 6 -9.22 6.78 12.10
CA TRP A 6 -8.93 6.91 10.66
C TRP A 6 -7.45 6.79 10.23
N ARG A 7 -6.55 6.33 11.12
CA ARG A 7 -5.09 6.25 10.86
C ARG A 7 -4.52 4.84 10.66
N GLN A 8 -5.31 3.86 10.22
CA GLN A 8 -4.74 2.54 9.92
C GLN A 8 -4.21 2.48 8.48
N ARG A 9 -2.87 2.48 8.36
CA ARG A 9 -2.14 2.00 7.16
C ARG A 9 -2.15 0.47 7.18
N SER A 10 -1.80 -0.20 6.07
CA SER A 10 -1.67 -1.67 5.99
C SER A 10 -0.68 -2.22 7.02
N ASP A 11 -1.17 -2.42 8.23
CA ASP A 11 -0.74 -3.46 9.14
C ASP A 11 -1.30 -4.77 8.54
N PRO A 12 -0.60 -5.92 8.61
CA PRO A 12 -1.23 -7.24 8.46
C PRO A 12 -2.50 -7.47 9.32
N ALA A 13 -2.86 -6.50 10.17
CA ALA A 13 -4.09 -6.43 10.93
C ALA A 13 -5.30 -5.77 10.21
N ASP A 14 -5.19 -5.27 8.98
CA ASP A 14 -6.37 -4.80 8.24
C ASP A 14 -7.36 -5.96 8.08
N SER A 15 -8.42 -5.94 8.89
CA SER A 15 -9.37 -7.03 9.01
C SER A 15 -10.08 -7.34 7.70
N ARG A 16 -10.16 -6.37 6.79
CA ARG A 16 -10.77 -6.52 5.46
C ARG A 16 -9.94 -7.41 4.53
N LEU A 17 -8.65 -7.55 4.81
CA LEU A 17 -7.69 -8.29 3.99
C LEU A 17 -7.25 -9.62 4.63
N LYS A 18 -7.81 -9.98 5.78
CA LYS A 18 -7.49 -11.25 6.44
C LYS A 18 -8.04 -12.42 5.63
N ASP A 19 -7.23 -13.47 5.51
CA ASP A 19 -7.58 -14.76 4.91
C ASP A 19 -8.04 -14.71 3.44
N ILE A 20 -7.73 -13.65 2.71
CA ILE A 20 -7.97 -13.53 1.26
C ILE A 20 -6.64 -13.48 0.49
N PRO A 21 -6.58 -14.01 -0.76
CA PRO A 21 -5.33 -14.23 -1.48
C PRO A 21 -4.83 -12.96 -2.20
N TYR A 22 -4.81 -11.82 -1.53
CA TYR A 22 -4.29 -10.57 -2.10
C TYR A 22 -2.77 -10.64 -2.30
N TRP A 23 -2.25 -9.81 -3.18
CA TRP A 23 -0.82 -9.66 -3.41
C TRP A 23 -0.26 -8.47 -2.64
N THR A 24 0.92 -8.65 -2.07
CA THR A 24 1.85 -7.54 -1.83
C THR A 24 2.80 -7.44 -3.02
N THR A 25 3.78 -6.54 -2.96
CA THR A 25 4.87 -6.46 -3.93
C THR A 25 5.54 -7.81 -4.16
N THR A 26 5.71 -8.62 -3.11
CA THR A 26 6.40 -9.91 -3.19
C THR A 26 5.66 -10.87 -4.12
N GLU A 27 4.37 -11.09 -3.90
CA GLU A 27 3.55 -12.01 -4.70
C GLU A 27 3.36 -11.49 -6.13
N ALA A 28 3.21 -10.18 -6.32
CA ALA A 28 3.09 -9.59 -7.65
C ALA A 28 4.33 -9.81 -8.52
N LEU A 29 5.54 -9.63 -7.96
CA LEU A 29 6.79 -9.74 -8.71
C LEU A 29 7.15 -11.17 -9.12
N VAL A 30 6.67 -12.17 -8.38
CA VAL A 30 6.96 -13.58 -8.66
C VAL A 30 5.78 -14.30 -9.34
N SER A 31 4.72 -13.58 -9.68
CA SER A 31 3.59 -14.14 -10.41
C SER A 31 4.04 -14.67 -11.77
N ASP A 32 3.64 -15.89 -12.10
CA ASP A 32 3.88 -16.55 -13.38
C ASP A 32 2.85 -16.17 -14.46
N ALA A 33 1.78 -15.46 -14.06
CA ALA A 33 0.71 -15.01 -14.93
C ALA A 33 0.45 -13.51 -14.80
N ILE A 34 0.02 -12.91 -15.91
CA ILE A 34 -0.51 -11.55 -15.96
C ILE A 34 -2.04 -11.64 -15.84
N PRO A 35 -2.66 -11.08 -14.79
CA PRO A 35 -4.11 -11.13 -14.64
C PRO A 35 -4.81 -10.27 -15.69
N GLU A 36 -6.00 -10.66 -16.13
CA GLU A 36 -6.81 -9.85 -17.05
C GLU A 36 -7.22 -8.52 -16.41
N ARG A 37 -7.65 -8.55 -15.14
CA ARG A 37 -7.99 -7.37 -14.34
C ARG A 37 -7.14 -7.33 -13.07
N LEU A 38 -6.53 -6.19 -12.81
CA LEU A 38 -5.78 -5.91 -11.59
C LEU A 38 -6.32 -4.65 -10.91
N ALA A 39 -6.73 -4.78 -9.65
CA ALA A 39 -6.97 -3.62 -8.80
C ALA A 39 -5.76 -3.38 -7.90
N VAL A 40 -5.39 -2.12 -7.72
CA VAL A 40 -4.27 -1.70 -6.86
C VAL A 40 -4.80 -0.77 -5.77
N ILE A 41 -4.68 -1.16 -4.51
CA ILE A 41 -4.93 -0.27 -3.37
C ILE A 41 -3.61 0.37 -2.96
N GLY A 42 -3.43 1.65 -3.26
CA GLY A 42 -2.19 2.38 -3.02
C GLY A 42 -2.01 3.54 -4.00
N SER A 43 -1.20 4.53 -3.64
CA SER A 43 -1.03 5.75 -4.46
C SER A 43 0.39 6.35 -4.39
N SER A 44 1.37 5.52 -4.04
CA SER A 44 2.79 5.91 -3.96
C SER A 44 3.63 5.00 -4.87
N VAL A 45 4.95 5.13 -4.81
CA VAL A 45 5.94 4.56 -5.74
C VAL A 45 5.60 3.13 -6.17
N VAL A 46 5.59 2.18 -5.23
CA VAL A 46 5.32 0.76 -5.51
C VAL A 46 3.98 0.52 -6.19
N ALA A 47 2.93 1.24 -5.77
CA ALA A 47 1.60 1.08 -6.36
C ALA A 47 1.59 1.55 -7.81
N VAL A 48 2.22 2.71 -8.09
CA VAL A 48 2.27 3.33 -9.41
C VAL A 48 3.17 2.54 -10.36
N GLU A 49 4.35 2.13 -9.92
CA GLU A 49 5.30 1.35 -10.72
C GLU A 49 4.70 0.01 -11.15
N LEU A 50 4.13 -0.74 -10.20
CA LEU A 50 3.54 -2.04 -10.52
C LEU A 50 2.24 -1.90 -11.32
N ALA A 51 1.40 -0.89 -11.02
CA ALA A 51 0.21 -0.64 -11.83
C ALA A 51 0.57 -0.42 -13.31
N GLN A 52 1.57 0.42 -13.59
CA GLN A 52 1.98 0.68 -14.96
C GLN A 52 2.64 -0.54 -15.61
N ALA A 53 3.51 -1.26 -14.88
CA ALA A 53 4.15 -2.47 -15.39
C ALA A 53 3.12 -3.53 -15.80
N PHE A 54 2.12 -3.81 -14.94
CA PHE A 54 1.05 -4.77 -15.26
C PHE A 54 0.16 -4.28 -16.41
N ALA A 55 -0.14 -2.99 -16.49
CA ALA A 55 -0.89 -2.43 -17.61
C ALA A 55 -0.16 -2.62 -18.95
N GLN A 56 1.15 -2.34 -18.99
CA GLN A 56 1.99 -2.55 -20.17
C GLN A 56 2.12 -4.03 -20.56
N LEU A 57 2.04 -4.94 -19.58
CA LEU A 57 2.04 -6.38 -19.81
C LEU A 57 0.66 -6.95 -20.21
N GLY A 58 -0.39 -6.12 -20.21
CA GLY A 58 -1.71 -6.46 -20.76
C GLY A 58 -2.85 -6.51 -19.75
N SER A 59 -2.62 -6.25 -18.46
CA SER A 59 -3.70 -6.14 -17.48
C SER A 59 -4.55 -4.88 -17.69
N ARG A 60 -5.87 -4.99 -17.50
CA ARG A 60 -6.72 -3.82 -17.25
C ARG A 60 -6.57 -3.40 -15.79
N VAL A 61 -5.96 -2.24 -15.55
CA VAL A 61 -5.58 -1.81 -14.21
C VAL A 61 -6.47 -0.68 -13.69
N THR A 62 -6.96 -0.85 -12.45
CA THR A 62 -7.67 0.19 -11.69
C THR A 62 -6.94 0.47 -10.37
N ILE A 63 -6.53 1.72 -10.15
CA ILE A 63 -5.88 2.19 -8.92
C ILE A 63 -6.90 2.85 -8.00
N LEU A 64 -7.03 2.36 -6.77
CA LEU A 64 -7.82 2.97 -5.71
C LEU A 64 -6.88 3.82 -4.84
N ALA A 65 -6.89 5.14 -5.09
CA ALA A 65 -6.11 6.10 -4.33
C ALA A 65 -6.98 6.75 -3.26
N ARG A 66 -6.61 6.63 -1.97
CA ARG A 66 -7.35 7.27 -0.87
C ARG A 66 -7.43 8.80 -1.00
N ASN A 67 -6.39 9.39 -1.58
CA ASN A 67 -6.32 10.82 -1.91
C ASN A 67 -6.02 10.92 -3.42
N SER A 68 -5.07 11.77 -3.83
CA SER A 68 -4.46 11.74 -5.15
C SER A 68 -3.22 10.83 -5.21
N LEU A 69 -2.73 10.56 -6.42
CA LEU A 69 -1.40 9.99 -6.63
C LEU A 69 -0.33 10.90 -6.04
N PHE A 70 0.68 10.31 -5.39
CA PHE A 70 1.79 11.04 -4.77
C PHE A 70 1.36 12.20 -3.86
N PHE A 71 0.28 12.03 -3.08
CA PHE A 71 -0.30 13.06 -2.22
C PHE A 71 0.68 13.78 -1.25
N ARG A 72 1.84 13.19 -0.95
CA ARG A 72 2.85 13.81 -0.07
C ARG A 72 3.91 14.64 -0.82
N GLU A 73 3.91 14.55 -2.13
CA GLU A 73 4.83 15.28 -3.01
C GLU A 73 4.16 16.53 -3.58
N ASP A 74 4.86 17.24 -4.46
CA ASP A 74 4.27 18.36 -5.20
C ASP A 74 3.01 17.89 -5.96
N PRO A 75 1.84 18.55 -5.81
CA PRO A 75 0.59 18.16 -6.46
C PRO A 75 0.68 18.04 -7.99
N ALA A 76 1.60 18.77 -8.63
CA ALA A 76 1.82 18.70 -10.08
C ALA A 76 2.31 17.31 -10.51
N ILE A 77 3.05 16.58 -9.67
CA ILE A 77 3.54 15.23 -9.94
C ILE A 77 2.36 14.27 -10.07
N GLY A 78 1.50 14.24 -9.05
CA GLY A 78 0.29 13.40 -9.04
C GLY A 78 -0.62 13.71 -10.21
N ALA A 79 -0.93 15.00 -10.43
CA ALA A 79 -1.81 15.42 -11.52
C ALA A 79 -1.26 15.09 -12.92
N THR A 80 0.05 15.16 -13.11
CA THR A 80 0.70 14.79 -14.38
C THR A 80 0.63 13.29 -14.61
N LEU A 81 0.97 12.49 -13.59
CA LEU A 81 0.91 11.03 -13.68
C LEU A 81 -0.52 10.52 -13.92
N THR A 82 -1.53 11.09 -13.26
CA THR A 82 -2.93 10.72 -13.49
C THR A 82 -3.33 10.93 -14.96
N LYS A 83 -2.86 12.00 -15.62
CA LYS A 83 -3.10 12.24 -17.06
C LYS A 83 -2.39 11.21 -17.94
N VAL A 84 -1.14 10.89 -17.63
CA VAL A 84 -0.36 9.86 -18.35
C VAL A 84 -1.06 8.51 -18.25
N PHE A 85 -1.45 8.11 -17.04
CA PHE A 85 -2.13 6.85 -16.77
C PHE A 85 -3.47 6.75 -17.50
N SER A 86 -4.26 7.83 -17.49
CA SER A 86 -5.50 7.87 -18.26
C SER A 86 -5.26 7.71 -19.77
N ALA A 87 -4.19 8.29 -20.33
CA ALA A 87 -3.83 8.12 -21.73
C ALA A 87 -3.33 6.70 -22.06
N GLU A 88 -2.76 6.00 -21.08
CA GLU A 88 -2.34 4.59 -21.17
C GLU A 88 -3.46 3.60 -20.85
N GLY A 89 -4.68 4.07 -20.54
CA GLY A 89 -5.84 3.23 -20.22
C GLY A 89 -5.85 2.68 -18.78
N ILE A 90 -5.01 3.20 -17.90
CA ILE A 90 -5.01 2.91 -16.46
C ILE A 90 -6.06 3.79 -15.79
N GLU A 91 -7.03 3.17 -15.13
CA GLU A 91 -8.05 3.89 -14.38
C GLU A 91 -7.50 4.30 -13.02
N VAL A 92 -7.58 5.58 -12.68
CA VAL A 92 -7.18 6.11 -11.37
C VAL A 92 -8.41 6.66 -10.66
N MET A 93 -8.89 5.92 -9.66
CA MET A 93 -9.98 6.34 -8.80
C MET A 93 -9.42 7.09 -7.60
N GLU A 94 -9.32 8.42 -7.71
CA GLU A 94 -8.92 9.29 -6.60
C GLU A 94 -10.00 9.39 -5.53
N HIS A 95 -9.61 9.72 -4.30
CA HIS A 95 -10.51 9.81 -3.15
C HIS A 95 -11.38 8.55 -2.96
N THR A 96 -10.78 7.38 -3.22
CA THR A 96 -11.47 6.09 -3.25
C THR A 96 -10.92 5.16 -2.18
N LEU A 97 -11.83 4.59 -1.39
CA LEU A 97 -11.54 3.64 -0.33
C LEU A 97 -12.43 2.42 -0.50
N ALA A 98 -11.84 1.23 -0.45
CA ALA A 98 -12.58 -0.02 -0.33
C ALA A 98 -13.02 -0.21 1.13
N SER A 99 -14.31 -0.09 1.43
CA SER A 99 -14.85 -0.34 2.77
C SER A 99 -14.92 -1.83 3.09
N GLN A 100 -15.08 -2.67 2.07
CA GLN A 100 -15.08 -4.12 2.18
C GLN A 100 -14.35 -4.75 0.99
N VAL A 101 -13.63 -5.83 1.25
CA VAL A 101 -12.99 -6.66 0.23
C VAL A 101 -13.39 -8.10 0.51
N THR A 102 -13.88 -8.79 -0.51
CA THR A 102 -14.14 -10.23 -0.46
C THR A 102 -13.49 -10.91 -1.65
N HIS A 103 -13.24 -12.21 -1.52
CA HIS A 103 -12.78 -13.04 -2.62
C HIS A 103 -13.73 -14.22 -2.74
N THR A 104 -14.48 -14.29 -3.84
CA THR A 104 -15.52 -15.29 -4.08
C THR A 104 -15.51 -15.71 -5.54
N ASN A 105 -15.78 -17.00 -5.81
CA ASN A 105 -15.81 -17.55 -7.18
C ASN A 105 -14.56 -17.25 -8.02
N GLY A 106 -13.39 -17.10 -7.39
CA GLY A 106 -12.12 -16.84 -8.08
C GLY A 106 -11.85 -15.39 -8.44
N GLU A 107 -12.68 -14.44 -8.01
CA GLU A 107 -12.45 -13.01 -8.21
C GLU A 107 -12.57 -12.22 -6.89
N PHE A 108 -11.98 -11.02 -6.87
CA PHE A 108 -12.16 -10.05 -5.82
C PHE A 108 -13.35 -9.14 -6.10
N VAL A 109 -14.11 -8.85 -5.05
CA VAL A 109 -15.18 -7.85 -5.04
C VAL A 109 -14.84 -6.80 -3.99
N LEU A 110 -14.65 -5.55 -4.42
CA LEU A 110 -14.36 -4.41 -3.58
C LEU A 110 -15.59 -3.51 -3.52
N ILE A 111 -16.13 -3.29 -2.32
CA ILE A 111 -17.16 -2.28 -2.11
C ILE A 111 -16.45 -0.96 -1.80
N THR A 112 -16.65 0.04 -2.66
CA THR A 112 -16.01 1.36 -2.53
C THR A 112 -17.05 2.45 -2.34
N ASN A 113 -16.61 3.66 -1.98
CA ASN A 113 -17.45 4.85 -1.97
C ASN A 113 -17.90 5.32 -3.37
N HIS A 114 -17.40 4.71 -4.45
CA HIS A 114 -17.83 4.97 -5.83
C HIS A 114 -18.56 3.78 -6.47
N GLY A 115 -18.89 2.76 -5.68
CA GLY A 115 -19.59 1.56 -6.13
C GLY A 115 -18.75 0.28 -6.01
N GLU A 116 -19.22 -0.78 -6.65
CA GLU A 116 -18.58 -2.09 -6.65
C GLU A 116 -17.52 -2.19 -7.76
N THR A 117 -16.32 -2.67 -7.41
CA THR A 117 -15.24 -2.96 -8.35
C THR A 117 -14.91 -4.45 -8.30
N ARG A 118 -14.84 -5.11 -9.46
CA ARG A 118 -14.47 -6.53 -9.60
C ARG A 118 -13.16 -6.71 -10.33
N THR A 119 -12.32 -7.60 -9.83
CA THR A 119 -10.97 -7.83 -10.39
C THR A 119 -10.50 -9.26 -10.16
N ASP A 120 -9.59 -9.77 -10.99
CA ASP A 120 -9.06 -11.13 -10.85
C ASP A 120 -7.94 -11.17 -9.81
N LYS A 121 -7.15 -10.11 -9.73
CA LYS A 121 -6.11 -9.92 -8.70
C LYS A 121 -6.23 -8.57 -8.02
N LEU A 122 -5.80 -8.54 -6.76
CA LEU A 122 -5.74 -7.37 -5.91
C LEU A 122 -4.32 -7.20 -5.39
N LEU A 123 -3.66 -6.10 -5.76
CA LEU A 123 -2.37 -5.67 -5.19
C LEU A 123 -2.61 -4.64 -4.09
N VAL A 124 -2.06 -4.88 -2.90
CA VAL A 124 -2.11 -3.95 -1.77
C VAL A 124 -0.71 -3.36 -1.56
N ALA A 125 -0.58 -2.08 -1.87
CA ALA A 125 0.69 -1.35 -1.86
C ALA A 125 0.55 -0.01 -1.09
N THR A 126 0.07 -0.06 0.17
CA THR A 126 -0.21 1.15 0.98
C THR A 126 0.92 1.62 1.90
N GLY A 127 2.13 1.10 1.68
CA GLY A 127 3.34 1.44 2.41
C GLY A 127 3.89 0.27 3.22
N ARG A 128 5.06 0.49 3.84
CA ARG A 128 5.78 -0.50 4.65
C ARG A 128 5.75 -0.08 6.12
N SER A 129 5.74 -1.07 7.00
CA SER A 129 5.90 -0.86 8.44
C SER A 129 7.26 -1.41 8.87
N PRO A 130 7.98 -0.73 9.78
CA PRO A 130 9.25 -1.24 10.31
C PRO A 130 9.09 -2.62 10.96
N ASN A 131 10.07 -3.50 10.77
CA ASN A 131 10.08 -4.88 11.29
C ASN A 131 10.52 -4.96 12.76
N THR A 132 9.91 -4.16 13.64
CA THR A 132 10.38 -3.99 15.03
C THR A 132 9.57 -4.74 16.08
N ARG A 133 8.38 -5.25 15.72
CA ARG A 133 7.43 -5.87 16.68
C ARG A 133 7.97 -7.12 17.37
N THR A 134 8.79 -7.91 16.68
CA THR A 134 9.35 -9.17 17.19
C THR A 134 10.66 -8.99 17.95
N LEU A 135 11.24 -7.78 17.92
CA LEU A 135 12.58 -7.51 18.47
C LEU A 135 12.59 -7.20 19.97
N VAL A 136 11.41 -7.11 20.61
CA VAL A 136 11.27 -6.84 22.07
C VAL A 136 12.10 -5.63 22.52
N LEU A 137 12.07 -4.55 21.74
CA LEU A 137 12.94 -3.37 21.91
C LEU A 137 12.80 -2.70 23.28
N ASP A 138 11.62 -2.77 23.89
CA ASP A 138 11.38 -2.25 25.24
C ASP A 138 12.28 -2.93 26.29
N ALA A 139 12.51 -4.25 26.16
CA ALA A 139 13.40 -4.99 27.05
C ALA A 139 14.88 -4.60 26.87
N ALA A 140 15.26 -4.21 25.64
CA ALA A 140 16.58 -3.63 25.37
C ALA A 140 16.66 -2.14 25.75
N GLY A 141 15.52 -1.49 26.02
CA GLY A 141 15.42 -0.06 26.27
C GLY A 141 15.73 0.82 25.05
N VAL A 142 15.44 0.30 23.86
CA VAL A 142 15.59 1.00 22.58
C VAL A 142 14.30 1.74 22.26
N ALA A 143 14.36 3.06 22.14
CA ALA A 143 13.20 3.91 21.89
C ALA A 143 12.71 3.81 20.44
N THR A 144 11.39 3.82 20.26
CA THR A 144 10.73 3.88 18.96
C THR A 144 9.76 5.06 18.87
N ASN A 145 9.50 5.55 17.66
CA ASN A 145 8.46 6.57 17.42
C ASN A 145 7.05 5.96 17.39
N GLU A 146 6.03 6.78 17.11
CA GLU A 146 4.62 6.33 17.02
C GLU A 146 4.38 5.27 15.94
N GLN A 147 5.23 5.22 14.92
CA GLN A 147 5.19 4.23 13.83
C GLN A 147 6.02 2.97 14.16
N ARG A 148 6.55 2.88 15.39
CA ARG A 148 7.47 1.83 15.86
C ARG A 148 8.79 1.75 15.09
N ALA A 149 9.19 2.80 14.37
CA ALA A 149 10.54 2.89 13.83
C ALA A 149 11.53 3.20 14.97
N ILE A 150 12.73 2.59 14.92
CA ILE A 150 13.79 2.87 15.89
C ILE A 150 14.25 4.32 15.72
N ILE A 151 14.29 5.08 16.82
CA ILE A 151 14.77 6.46 16.80
C ILE A 151 16.30 6.45 16.81
N ILE A 152 16.90 7.17 15.87
CA ILE A 152 18.36 7.27 15.71
C ILE A 152 18.85 8.72 15.56
N ASP A 153 20.12 8.95 15.89
CA ASP A 153 20.85 10.17 15.54
C ASP A 153 21.46 10.09 14.11
N GLN A 154 22.18 11.16 13.70
CA GLN A 154 22.87 11.19 12.39
C GLN A 154 23.97 10.12 12.24
N GLY A 155 24.45 9.54 13.34
CA GLY A 155 25.44 8.46 13.36
C GLY A 155 24.80 7.09 13.59
N MET A 156 23.48 6.95 13.39
CA MET A 156 22.73 5.70 13.52
C MET A 156 22.68 5.14 14.96
N ARG A 157 22.99 5.96 15.98
CA ARG A 157 22.93 5.57 17.39
C ARG A 157 21.49 5.57 17.89
N THR A 158 21.10 4.52 18.60
CA THR A 158 19.81 4.45 19.28
C THR A 158 19.86 5.13 20.66
N SER A 159 18.78 5.02 21.44
CA SER A 159 18.76 5.39 22.88
C SER A 159 19.65 4.51 23.78
N ARG A 160 20.35 3.52 23.21
CA ARG A 160 21.33 2.68 23.90
C ARG A 160 22.68 2.80 23.18
N PRO A 161 23.77 3.15 23.89
CA PRO A 161 25.05 3.52 23.26
C PRO A 161 25.74 2.37 22.53
N HIS A 162 25.37 1.12 22.82
CA HIS A 162 25.92 -0.09 22.20
C HIS A 162 24.99 -0.72 21.16
N ILE A 163 23.84 -0.09 20.86
CA ILE A 163 22.87 -0.57 19.87
C ILE A 163 22.69 0.51 18.80
N TYR A 164 22.85 0.11 17.55
CA TYR A 164 22.72 0.95 16.36
C TYR A 164 21.64 0.37 15.45
N ALA A 165 21.03 1.22 14.62
CA ALA A 165 20.03 0.79 13.63
C ALA A 165 20.18 1.59 12.33
N ALA A 166 19.95 0.96 11.19
CA ALA A 166 20.00 1.57 9.87
C ALA A 166 19.03 0.87 8.91
N GLY A 167 18.44 1.62 7.98
CA GLY A 167 17.47 1.11 7.01
C GLY A 167 16.03 1.08 7.53
N ASP A 168 15.18 0.35 6.79
CA ASP A 168 13.74 0.16 7.02
C ASP A 168 13.40 -0.82 8.17
#